data_AF-A0A1I0NWS7-F1
#
_entry.id   AF-A0A1I0NWS7-F1
#
_cell.length_a   1.000
_cell.length_b   1.000
_cell.length_c   1.000
_cell.angle_alpha   90.00
_cell.angle_beta   90.00
_cell.angle_gamma   90.00
#
_symmetry.space_group_name_H-M   'P 1'
#
loop_
_entity.id
_entity.type
_entity.pdbx_description
1 polymer ?
#
loop_
_entity_poly.entity_id
_entity_poly.type
_entity_poly.pdbx_seq_one_letter_code
_entity_poly.pdbx_strand_id
1 'polypeptide(L)' 'MNSRKPMQLRLPQELKEWIKAESDRNGNSQNSEVIRAIRAAKDRRSSLGTFEKITMDQSGNARC' A
#
# COMPACT_ATOMS: atom_id res chain seq x y z
N MET A 1 20.91 -7.35 -8.71
CA MET A 1 20.09 -7.65 -7.51
C MET A 1 19.23 -6.43 -7.21
N ASN A 2 17.91 -6.58 -7.11
CA ASN A 2 17.02 -5.46 -6.77
C ASN A 2 17.35 -4.95 -5.35
N SER A 3 17.73 -3.68 -5.22
CA SER A 3 18.02 -3.05 -3.93
C SER A 3 16.74 -3.02 -3.09
N ARG A 4 16.62 -3.95 -2.15
CA ARG A 4 15.51 -4.01 -1.19
C ARG A 4 16.04 -3.61 0.17
N LYS A 5 15.46 -2.56 0.76
CA LYS A 5 15.79 -2.11 2.12
C LYS A 5 14.84 -2.77 3.11
N PRO A 6 15.34 -3.43 4.16
CA PRO A 6 14.48 -3.96 5.22
C PRO A 6 13.77 -2.81 5.94
N MET A 7 12.56 -3.08 6.43
CA MET A 7 11.77 -2.15 7.23
C MET A 7 11.34 -2.85 8.51
N GLN A 8 11.52 -2.20 9.66
CA GLN A 8 10.98 -2.69 10.93
C GLN A 8 9.57 -2.09 11.11
N LEU A 9 8.56 -2.95 11.19
CA LEU A 9 7.17 -2.56 11.35
C LEU A 9 6.64 -3.07 12.70
N ARG A 10 6.05 -2.17 13.49
CA ARG A 10 5.31 -2.54 14.71
C ARG A 10 3.87 -2.82 14.32
N LEU A 11 3.41 -4.04 14.57
CA LEU A 11 2.05 -4.47 14.29
C LEU A 11 1.37 -4.88 15.59
N PRO A 12 0.05 -4.65 15.73
CA PRO A 12 -0.76 -5.30 16.75
C PRO A 12 -0.58 -6.83 16.72
N GLN A 13 -0.69 -7.47 17.88
CA GLN A 13 -0.50 -8.91 18.03
C GLN A 13 -1.45 -9.70 17.12
N GLU A 14 -2.73 -9.33 17.11
CA GLU A 14 -3.76 -9.99 16.28
C GLU A 14 -3.38 -10.00 14.79
N LEU A 15 -2.82 -8.90 14.30
CA LEU A 15 -2.50 -8.73 12.89
C LEU A 15 -1.28 -9.57 12.52
N LYS A 16 -0.32 -9.68 13.44
CA LYS A 16 0.86 -10.52 13.27
C LYS A 16 0.50 -12.01 13.25
N GLU A 17 -0.43 -12.42 14.12
CA GLU A 17 -0.96 -13.79 14.14
C GLU A 17 -1.73 -14.11 12.86
N TRP A 18 -2.57 -13.18 12.40
CA TRP A 18 -3.29 -13.33 11.14
C TRP A 18 -2.35 -13.49 9.94
N ILE A 19 -1.32 -12.64 9.81
CA ILE A 19 -0.33 -12.75 8.72
C ILE A 19 0.38 -14.11 8.75
N LYS A 20 0.71 -14.61 9.95
CA LYS A 20 1.35 -15.93 10.09
C LYS A 20 0.42 -17.05 9.63
N ALA A 21 -0.83 -17.05 10.07
CA ALA A 21 -1.81 -18.06 9.66
C ALA A 21 -2.05 -18.05 8.15
N GLU A 22 -2.13 -16.85 7.55
CA GLU A 22 -2.28 -16.70 6.11
C GLU A 22 -1.04 -17.19 5.34
N SER A 23 0.15 -16.94 5.88
CA SER A 23 1.40 -17.43 5.27
C SER A 23 1.52 -18.95 5.33
N ASP A 24 1.12 -19.56 6.45
CA ASP A 24 1.12 -21.01 6.64
C ASP A 24 0.09 -21.67 5.71
N ARG A 25 -1.10 -21.09 5.57
CA ARG A 25 -2.16 -21.55 4.66
C ARG A 25 -1.73 -21.52 3.19
N ASN A 26 -1.01 -20.49 2.77
CA ASN A 26 -0.62 -20.29 1.38
C ASN A 26 0.76 -20.88 1.05
N GLY A 27 1.49 -21.42 2.03
CA GLY A 27 2.85 -21.94 1.84
C GLY A 27 3.88 -20.87 1.47
N ASN A 28 3.66 -19.62 1.91
CA ASN A 28 4.48 -18.46 1.55
C ASN A 28 5.16 -17.84 2.77
N SER A 29 6.06 -16.87 2.54
CA SER A 29 6.61 -16.07 3.63
C SER A 29 5.63 -14.98 4.09
N GLN A 30 5.66 -14.62 5.37
CA GLN A 30 4.91 -13.48 5.92
C GLN A 30 5.14 -12.19 5.11
N ASN A 31 6.36 -11.94 4.63
CA ASN A 31 6.68 -10.76 3.82
C ASN A 31 6.00 -10.81 2.44
N SER A 32 5.91 -11.99 1.82
CA SER A 32 5.18 -12.16 0.56
C SER A 32 3.68 -11.85 0.75
N GLU A 33 3.09 -12.28 1.86
CA GLU A 33 1.69 -12.02 2.19
C GLU A 33 1.44 -10.53 2.47
N VAL A 34 2.33 -9.88 3.21
CA VAL A 34 2.27 -8.43 3.45
C VAL A 34 2.36 -7.67 2.13
N ILE A 35 3.30 -8.01 1.26
CA ILE A 35 3.45 -7.37 -0.05
C ILE A 35 2.20 -7.61 -0.91
N ARG A 36 1.65 -8.83 -0.92
CA ARG A 36 0.43 -9.20 -1.65
C ARG A 36 -0.76 -8.35 -1.18
N ALA A 37 -0.98 -8.26 0.13
CA ALA A 37 -2.06 -7.48 0.72
C ALA A 37 -1.91 -5.98 0.43
N ILE A 38 -0.70 -5.42 0.56
CA ILE A 38 -0.43 -4.01 0.28
C ILE A 38 -0.63 -3.70 -1.21
N ARG A 39 -0.16 -4.56 -2.12
CA ARG A 39 -0.37 -4.38 -3.57
C ARG A 39 -1.85 -4.42 -3.92
N ALA A 40 -2.59 -5.41 -3.44
CA ALA A 40 -4.02 -5.49 -3.65
C ALA A 40 -4.77 -4.25 -3.10
N ALA A 41 -4.38 -3.77 -1.92
CA ALA A 41 -4.96 -2.55 -1.35
C ALA A 41 -4.61 -1.30 -2.17
N LYS A 42 -3.37 -1.19 -2.66
CA LYS A 42 -2.93 -0.11 -3.55
C LYS A 42 -3.70 -0.13 -4.86
N ASP A 43 -3.80 -1.29 -5.51
CA ASP A 43 -4.46 -1.45 -6.80
C ASP A 43 -5.96 -1.13 -6.69
N ARG A 44 -6.61 -1.55 -5.59
CA ARG A 44 -7.99 -1.14 -5.29
C ARG A 44 -8.14 0.38 -5.16
N ARG A 45 -7.20 1.06 -4.51
CA ARG A 45 -7.25 2.53 -4.38
C ARG A 45 -6.96 3.24 -5.70
N SER A 46 -6.04 2.71 -6.51
CA SER A 46 -5.75 3.24 -7.85
C SER A 46 -6.92 3.05 -8.81
N SER A 47 -7.61 1.90 -8.76
CA SER A 47 -8.82 1.68 -9.57
C SER A 47 -10.00 2.52 -9.10
N LEU A 48 -10.03 2.88 -7.81
CA LEU A 48 -10.96 3.87 -7.24
C LEU A 48 -10.52 5.33 -7.53
N GLY A 49 -9.41 5.54 -8.24
CA GLY A 49 -8.79 6.83 -8.57
C GLY A 49 -9.52 7.70 -9.61
N THR A 50 -10.86 7.66 -9.62
CA THR A 50 -11.70 8.75 -10.16
C THR A 50 -12.19 9.69 -9.06
N PHE A 51 -12.03 9.36 -7.78
CA PHE A 51 -12.46 10.24 -6.70
C PHE A 51 -11.30 11.11 -6.20
N GLU A 52 -11.41 12.40 -6.49
CA GLU A 52 -10.58 13.53 -6.03
C GLU A 52 -9.26 13.81 -6.79
N LYS A 53 -9.41 14.13 -8.08
CA LYS A 53 -8.72 15.33 -8.59
C LYS A 53 -9.52 16.54 -8.10
N ILE A 54 -9.20 17.06 -6.92
CA ILE A 54 -9.58 18.43 -6.58
C ILE A 54 -8.86 19.31 -7.59
N THR A 55 -9.63 19.82 -8.54
CA THR A 55 -9.23 20.93 -9.41
C THR A 55 -8.91 22.11 -8.49
N MET A 56 -7.64 22.43 -8.30
CA MET A 56 -7.27 23.79 -7.93
C MET A 56 -7.03 24.53 -9.25
N ASP A 57 -8.08 25.22 -9.68
CA ASP A 57 -8.17 26.03 -10.88
C ASP A 57 -7.19 27.21 -10.85
N GLN A 58 -6.83 27.62 -12.04
CA GLN A 58 -5.85 28.63 -12.41
C GLN A 58 -6.30 30.01 -11.92
N SER A 59 -5.50 30.67 -11.08
CA SER A 59 -5.46 32.13 -11.09
C SER A 59 -4.27 32.54 -11.95
N GLY A 60 -4.52 32.77 -13.23
CA GLY A 60 -3.63 33.57 -14.05
C GLY A 60 -3.47 34.93 -13.41
N ASN A 61 -2.24 35.28 -13.02
CA ASN A 61 -1.89 36.66 -12.76
C ASN A 61 -1.10 37.17 -13.96
N ALA A 62 -1.83 37.67 -14.96
CA ALA A 62 -1.27 38.53 -15.98
C ALA A 62 -1.17 39.95 -15.41
N ARG A 63 0.06 40.49 -15.44
CA ARG A 63 0.43 41.93 -15.49
C ARG A 63 0.24 42.77 -14.23
N CYS A 64 1.37 43.35 -13.77
CA CYS A 64 1.66 44.78 -13.87
C CYS A 64 3.08 44.94 -14.44
#